data_AF-A0A954VBP9-F1
#
_entry.id   AF-A0A954VBP9-F1
#
_cell.length_a   1.000
_cell.length_b   1.000
_cell.length_c   1.000
_cell.angle_alpha   90.00
_cell.angle_beta   90.00
_cell.angle_gamma   90.00
#
_symmetry.space_group_name_H-M   'P 1'
#
loop_
_entity.id
_entity.type
_entity.pdbx_description
1 polymer ?
#
loop_
_entity_poly.entity_id
_entity_poly.type
_entity_poly.pdbx_seq_one_letter_code
_entity_poly.pdbx_strand_id
1 'polypeptide(L)'
;MPTRSGLCSILVDGNRPKLIVTVAVFAMALSSDSTVAQDKVAQPDIDKQVSELLTKLELLQQTDQSGEDEWARTIRDLIKLGPDAVPSLSQALRDTPYENRRMLRSIPFVLRGIGDARAVPALIESLIKCYGQDGSDMGYNTADPELLAFMRNHDDDLTDLDPNGYNWGRPINEVRTALQVLTGKEFNTSE
;
A
#
# COMPACT_ATOMS: atom_id res chain seq x y z
N MET A 1 9.42 -32.98 -62.41
CA MET A 1 8.95 -33.03 -63.82
C MET A 1 9.05 -34.48 -64.30
N PRO A 2 8.16 -35.03 -65.16
CA PRO A 2 7.28 -34.32 -66.11
C PRO A 2 5.78 -34.74 -66.00
N THR A 3 4.84 -33.83 -66.26
CA THR A 3 3.93 -33.71 -67.45
C THR A 3 2.68 -34.60 -67.42
N ARG A 4 1.46 -34.07 -67.26
CA ARG A 4 0.58 -33.31 -68.20
C ARG A 4 -0.44 -34.22 -68.92
N SER A 5 -1.71 -33.81 -68.84
CA SER A 5 -2.69 -33.74 -69.94
C SER A 5 -3.82 -34.79 -70.03
N GLY A 6 -5.05 -34.28 -70.24
CA GLY A 6 -6.22 -34.99 -70.79
C GLY A 6 -7.48 -34.87 -69.91
N LEU A 7 -8.21 -33.75 -69.91
CA LEU A 7 -9.42 -33.46 -70.73
C LEU A 7 -10.56 -34.49 -70.50
N CYS A 8 -11.62 -34.12 -69.79
CA CYS A 8 -12.81 -33.38 -70.28
C CYS A 8 -13.98 -34.34 -70.49
N SER A 9 -15.03 -34.18 -69.69
CA SER A 9 -16.42 -34.48 -70.09
C SER A 9 -17.34 -33.61 -69.26
N ILE A 10 -17.82 -32.56 -69.94
CA ILE A 10 -18.88 -31.66 -69.53
C ILE A 10 -20.20 -32.42 -69.68
N LEU A 11 -21.03 -32.43 -68.64
CA LEU A 11 -22.48 -32.48 -68.84
C LEU A 11 -23.13 -31.39 -68.01
N VAL A 12 -23.86 -30.56 -68.72
CA VAL A 12 -24.56 -29.35 -68.31
C VAL A 12 -25.88 -29.75 -67.67
N ASP A 13 -26.15 -29.21 -66.48
CA ASP A 13 -27.49 -28.84 -66.01
C ASP A 13 -27.24 -27.85 -64.85
N GLY A 14 -27.72 -26.63 -64.80
CA GLY A 14 -28.94 -26.09 -65.38
C GLY A 14 -29.74 -25.36 -64.30
N ASN A 15 -29.12 -24.51 -63.46
CA ASN A 15 -29.86 -23.54 -62.64
C ASN A 15 -28.93 -22.47 -62.02
N ARG A 16 -29.01 -21.22 -62.47
CA ARG A 16 -28.39 -20.06 -61.78
C ARG A 16 -29.48 -19.06 -61.41
N PRO A 17 -29.68 -18.75 -60.13
CA PRO A 17 -30.16 -17.44 -59.74
C PRO A 17 -28.97 -16.50 -59.53
N LYS A 18 -28.96 -15.40 -60.30
CA LYS A 18 -28.13 -14.22 -60.02
C LYS A 18 -28.66 -13.58 -58.74
N LEU A 19 -27.87 -13.51 -57.68
CA LEU A 19 -28.16 -12.61 -56.56
C LEU A 19 -27.08 -11.55 -56.45
N ILE A 20 -27.58 -10.32 -56.50
CA ILE A 20 -26.92 -9.03 -56.47
C ILE A 20 -25.99 -8.92 -55.26
N VAL A 21 -24.75 -8.49 -55.53
CA VAL A 21 -23.76 -8.08 -54.53
C VAL A 21 -24.26 -6.77 -53.90
N THR A 22 -24.82 -6.85 -52.69
CA THR A 22 -25.06 -5.68 -51.85
C THR A 22 -23.80 -5.44 -51.02
N VAL A 23 -23.01 -4.44 -51.42
CA VAL A 23 -21.96 -3.87 -50.58
C VAL A 23 -22.64 -3.06 -49.48
N ALA A 24 -22.81 -3.65 -48.30
CA ALA A 24 -23.20 -2.93 -47.10
C ALA A 24 -21.95 -2.33 -46.45
N VAL A 25 -21.69 -1.05 -46.72
CA VAL A 25 -20.79 -0.22 -45.91
C VAL A 25 -21.54 0.11 -44.63
N PHE A 26 -21.25 -0.61 -43.54
CA PHE A 26 -21.73 -0.24 -42.20
C PHE A 26 -20.57 0.39 -41.44
N ALA A 27 -20.63 1.71 -41.33
CA ALA A 27 -19.72 2.50 -40.52
C ALA A 27 -20.22 2.56 -39.06
N MET A 28 -19.25 2.65 -38.15
CA MET A 28 -19.38 3.26 -36.82
C MET A 28 -20.07 2.44 -35.72
N ALA A 29 -19.27 1.80 -34.87
CA ALA A 29 -19.04 2.25 -33.49
C ALA A 29 -17.96 1.36 -32.84
N LEU A 30 -16.78 1.93 -32.59
CA LEU A 30 -15.81 1.36 -31.65
C LEU A 30 -16.37 1.59 -30.24
N SER A 31 -17.11 0.61 -29.72
CA SER A 31 -17.34 0.53 -28.28
C SER A 31 -16.08 -0.06 -27.67
N SER A 32 -15.20 0.82 -27.22
CA SER A 32 -14.18 0.54 -26.23
C SER A 32 -14.87 0.00 -24.97
N ASP A 33 -14.93 -1.31 -24.81
CA ASP A 33 -15.19 -1.93 -23.51
C ASP A 33 -13.91 -1.84 -22.69
N SER A 34 -13.61 -0.61 -22.25
CA SER A 34 -12.54 -0.28 -21.32
C SER A 34 -13.18 0.02 -19.98
N THR A 35 -13.64 -1.00 -19.26
CA THR A 35 -13.98 -0.88 -17.84
C THR A 35 -12.73 -1.13 -17.00
N VAL A 36 -11.73 -0.25 -17.17
CA VAL A 36 -10.68 0.01 -16.18
C VAL A 36 -10.68 1.51 -15.90
N ALA A 37 -11.52 1.91 -14.94
CA ALA A 37 -11.46 3.17 -14.20
C ALA A 37 -12.25 2.89 -12.92
N GLN A 38 -11.61 2.49 -11.83
CA GLN A 38 -11.01 3.41 -10.84
C GLN A 38 -11.93 4.60 -10.53
N ASP A 39 -12.84 4.37 -9.57
CA ASP A 39 -13.39 5.39 -8.68
C ASP A 39 -13.75 4.69 -7.36
N LYS A 40 -12.73 4.41 -6.54
CA LYS A 40 -12.96 4.09 -5.12
C LYS A 40 -12.98 5.45 -4.41
N VAL A 41 -14.15 6.08 -4.37
CA VAL A 41 -14.42 7.28 -3.57
C VAL A 41 -13.90 6.98 -2.17
N ALA A 42 -12.89 7.72 -1.74
CA ALA A 42 -12.40 7.62 -0.37
C ALA A 42 -13.60 7.84 0.56
N GLN A 43 -13.89 6.88 1.44
CA GLN A 43 -15.05 6.95 2.32
C GLN A 43 -14.81 8.16 3.25
N PRO A 44 -15.57 9.26 3.16
CA PRO A 44 -15.22 10.53 3.82
C PRO A 44 -15.09 10.43 5.35
N ASP A 45 -15.67 9.38 5.92
CA ASP A 45 -15.61 9.05 7.34
C ASP A 45 -14.25 8.46 7.77
N ILE A 46 -13.64 7.60 6.95
CA ILE A 46 -12.33 6.99 7.28
C ILE A 46 -11.21 8.03 7.21
N ASP A 47 -11.21 8.88 6.19
CA ASP A 47 -10.19 9.93 6.04
C ASP A 47 -10.22 10.91 7.21
N LYS A 48 -11.44 11.24 7.67
CA LYS A 48 -11.65 12.05 8.86
C LYS A 48 -11.09 11.36 10.10
N GLN A 49 -11.41 10.07 10.31
CA GLN A 49 -10.88 9.30 11.44
C GLN A 49 -9.34 9.22 11.42
N VAL A 50 -8.74 8.98 10.25
CA VAL A 50 -7.28 9.01 10.08
C VAL A 50 -6.73 10.38 10.48
N SER A 51 -7.31 11.47 9.97
CA SER A 51 -6.85 12.82 10.28
C SER A 51 -6.97 13.17 11.77
N GLU A 52 -8.08 12.80 12.42
CA GLU A 52 -8.30 13.01 13.86
C GLU A 52 -7.29 12.24 14.71
N LEU A 53 -7.05 10.96 14.38
CA LEU A 53 -6.09 10.14 15.11
C LEU A 53 -4.64 10.57 14.87
N LEU A 54 -4.27 10.98 13.66
CA LEU A 54 -2.94 11.53 13.39
C LEU A 54 -2.72 12.86 14.13
N THR A 55 -3.73 13.73 14.17
CA THR A 55 -3.69 14.98 14.94
C THR A 55 -3.51 14.70 16.43
N LYS A 56 -4.24 13.72 16.96
CA LYS A 56 -4.10 13.29 18.35
C LYS A 56 -2.70 12.74 18.63
N LEU A 57 -2.17 11.93 17.72
CA LEU A 57 -0.83 11.37 17.85
C LEU A 57 0.25 12.48 17.86
N GLU A 58 0.14 13.47 16.98
CA GLU A 58 1.02 14.63 16.97
C GLU A 58 0.91 15.45 18.26
N LEU A 59 -0.30 15.65 18.79
CA LEU A 59 -0.51 16.35 20.06
C LEU A 59 0.21 15.63 21.20
N LEU A 60 0.03 14.31 21.32
CA LEU A 60 0.70 13.49 22.33
C LEU A 60 2.23 13.54 22.20
N GLN A 61 2.73 13.67 20.98
CA GLN A 61 4.15 13.91 20.76
C GLN A 61 4.55 15.30 21.25
N GLN A 62 3.83 16.35 20.88
CA GLN A 62 4.15 17.73 21.26
C GLN A 62 4.10 17.97 22.78
N THR A 63 3.26 17.24 23.51
CA THR A 63 3.15 17.31 24.98
C THR A 63 4.10 16.36 25.70
N ASP A 64 5.02 15.72 24.98
CA ASP A 64 5.98 14.72 25.49
C ASP A 64 5.33 13.50 26.17
N GLN A 65 4.10 13.19 25.78
CA GLN A 65 3.33 12.01 26.20
C GLN A 65 3.52 10.85 25.23
N SER A 66 4.63 10.84 24.48
CA SER A 66 4.99 9.70 23.63
C SER A 66 5.29 8.50 24.51
N GLY A 67 4.73 7.33 24.17
CA GLY A 67 4.91 6.10 24.94
C GLY A 67 3.93 5.91 26.09
N GLU A 68 3.13 6.91 26.46
CA GLU A 68 2.00 6.70 27.36
C GLU A 68 0.96 5.77 26.71
N ASP A 69 0.15 5.09 27.54
CA ASP A 69 -0.87 4.15 27.06
C ASP A 69 -1.78 4.76 25.98
N GLU A 70 -2.12 6.05 26.12
CA GLU A 70 -3.01 6.73 25.17
C GLU A 70 -2.40 6.88 23.78
N TRP A 71 -1.09 7.08 23.72
CA TRP A 71 -0.35 7.11 22.47
C TRP A 71 -0.34 5.74 21.80
N ALA A 72 -0.10 4.67 22.57
CA ALA A 72 -0.08 3.31 22.03
C ALA A 72 -1.50 2.86 21.60
N ARG A 73 -2.53 3.27 22.34
CA ARG A 73 -3.94 3.08 21.94
C ARG A 73 -4.25 3.82 20.64
N THR A 74 -3.77 5.05 20.47
CA THR A 74 -3.98 5.82 19.24
C THR A 74 -3.33 5.12 18.03
N ILE A 75 -2.13 4.56 18.19
CA ILE A 75 -1.46 3.74 17.16
C ILE A 75 -2.28 2.47 16.84
N ARG A 76 -2.72 1.75 17.86
CA ARG A 76 -3.57 0.56 17.70
C ARG A 76 -4.87 0.89 16.96
N ASP A 77 -5.49 2.00 17.30
CA ASP A 77 -6.77 2.41 16.71
C ASP A 77 -6.58 2.83 15.24
N LEU A 78 -5.46 3.48 14.89
CA LEU A 78 -5.07 3.71 13.49
C LEU A 78 -4.91 2.39 12.70
N ILE A 79 -4.24 1.39 13.28
CA ILE A 79 -4.07 0.07 12.64
C ILE A 79 -5.43 -0.62 12.43
N LYS A 80 -6.35 -0.49 13.39
CA LYS A 80 -7.70 -1.08 13.31
C LYS A 80 -8.59 -0.49 12.22
N LEU A 81 -8.29 0.71 11.70
CA LEU A 81 -8.98 1.25 10.53
C LEU A 81 -8.76 0.39 9.27
N GLY A 82 -7.66 -0.36 9.23
CA GLY A 82 -7.40 -1.36 8.20
C GLY A 82 -7.07 -0.80 6.82
N PRO A 83 -7.21 -1.63 5.76
CA PRO A 83 -6.77 -1.29 4.41
C PRO A 83 -7.37 0.01 3.85
N ASP A 84 -8.60 0.37 4.21
CA ASP A 84 -9.24 1.57 3.66
C ASP A 84 -8.58 2.88 4.12
N ALA A 85 -7.83 2.87 5.24
CA ALA A 85 -7.05 4.02 5.71
C ALA A 85 -5.71 4.22 4.97
N VAL A 86 -5.23 3.21 4.23
CA VAL A 86 -3.89 3.19 3.62
C VAL A 86 -3.64 4.35 2.65
N PRO A 87 -4.58 4.75 1.76
CA PRO A 87 -4.37 5.91 0.89
C PRO A 87 -4.09 7.19 1.68
N SER A 88 -4.88 7.43 2.73
CA SER A 88 -4.79 8.65 3.55
C SER A 88 -3.56 8.66 4.46
N LEU A 89 -3.19 7.51 5.04
CA LEU A 89 -1.92 7.34 5.76
C LEU A 89 -0.70 7.50 4.83
N SER A 90 -0.78 6.99 3.60
CA SER A 90 0.28 7.14 2.60
C SER A 90 0.47 8.60 2.20
N GLN A 91 -0.63 9.34 2.05
CA GLN A 91 -0.59 10.77 1.79
C GLN A 91 0.00 11.53 2.99
N ALA A 92 -0.42 11.22 4.21
CA ALA A 92 0.16 11.82 5.42
C ALA A 92 1.67 11.59 5.54
N LEU A 93 2.18 10.40 5.17
CA LEU A 93 3.63 10.12 5.13
C LEU A 93 4.37 11.00 4.11
N ARG A 94 3.77 11.25 2.94
CA ARG A 94 4.32 12.17 1.93
C ARG A 94 4.31 13.61 2.40
N ASP A 95 3.29 14.01 3.15
CA ASP A 95 3.15 15.37 3.66
C ASP A 95 3.99 15.61 4.93
N THR A 96 4.40 14.54 5.60
CA THR A 96 5.25 14.63 6.80
C THR A 96 6.62 15.23 6.44
N PRO A 97 7.02 16.35 7.07
CA PRO A 97 8.29 17.01 6.81
C PRO A 97 9.46 16.25 7.45
N TYR A 98 10.69 16.46 6.96
CA TYR A 98 11.87 15.68 7.41
C TYR A 98 12.19 15.90 8.90
N GLU A 99 11.83 17.05 9.44
CA GLU A 99 12.01 17.47 10.82
C GLU A 99 11.10 16.69 11.78
N ASN A 100 9.95 16.19 11.31
CA ASN A 100 9.01 15.46 12.15
C ASN A 100 9.42 13.97 12.25
N ARG A 101 10.54 13.74 12.95
CA ARG A 101 11.14 12.40 13.12
C ARG A 101 10.19 11.42 13.79
N ARG A 102 9.31 11.89 14.69
CA ARG A 102 8.38 11.04 15.43
C ARG A 102 7.26 10.52 14.52
N MET A 103 6.71 11.35 13.64
CA MET A 103 5.73 10.89 12.64
C MET A 103 6.35 10.01 11.55
N LEU A 104 7.61 10.25 11.18
CA LEU A 104 8.36 9.37 10.27
C LEU A 104 8.67 7.99 10.87
N ARG A 105 8.52 7.78 12.19
CA ARG A 105 8.50 6.45 12.82
C ARG A 105 7.08 5.88 12.87
N SER A 106 6.14 6.73 13.25
CA SER A 106 4.76 6.33 13.54
C SER A 106 3.99 5.82 12.34
N ILE A 107 4.01 6.57 11.23
CA ILE A 107 3.19 6.22 10.08
C ILE A 107 3.67 4.91 9.41
N PRO A 108 4.99 4.69 9.20
CA PRO A 108 5.48 3.40 8.69
C PRO A 108 5.13 2.22 9.60
N PHE A 109 5.22 2.38 10.93
CA PHE A 109 4.80 1.36 11.89
C PHE A 109 3.31 0.99 11.72
N VAL A 110 2.43 2.00 11.61
CA VAL A 110 1.00 1.78 11.38
C VAL A 110 0.76 1.08 10.04
N LEU A 111 1.41 1.53 8.96
CA LEU A 111 1.29 0.92 7.63
C LEU A 111 1.76 -0.54 7.61
N ARG A 112 2.85 -0.86 8.31
CA ARG A 112 3.31 -2.24 8.55
C ARG A 112 2.24 -3.04 9.28
N GLY A 113 1.66 -2.48 10.34
CA GLY A 113 0.62 -3.13 11.13
C GLY A 113 -0.67 -3.42 10.35
N ILE A 114 -1.03 -2.55 9.39
CA ILE A 114 -2.16 -2.77 8.48
C ILE A 114 -1.87 -3.88 7.47
N GLY A 115 -0.64 -3.99 6.97
CA GLY A 115 -0.23 -5.09 6.10
C GLY A 115 -0.65 -4.96 4.63
N ASP A 116 -0.97 -3.75 4.15
CA ASP A 116 -1.41 -3.52 2.77
C ASP A 116 -0.28 -3.01 1.87
N ALA A 117 0.02 -3.75 0.80
CA ALA A 117 1.08 -3.43 -0.16
C ALA A 117 0.88 -2.10 -0.92
N ARG A 118 -0.33 -1.51 -0.92
CA ARG A 118 -0.56 -0.17 -1.50
C ARG A 118 0.27 0.93 -0.82
N ALA A 119 0.76 0.69 0.39
CA ALA A 119 1.64 1.60 1.13
C ALA A 119 3.08 1.66 0.57
N VAL A 120 3.52 0.64 -0.18
CA VAL A 120 4.93 0.48 -0.61
C VAL A 120 5.48 1.70 -1.35
N PRO A 121 4.77 2.34 -2.31
CA PRO A 121 5.30 3.53 -2.99
C PRO A 121 5.61 4.67 -2.02
N ALA A 122 4.70 4.98 -1.09
CA ALA A 122 4.90 6.04 -0.11
C ALA A 122 6.04 5.73 0.86
N LEU A 123 6.22 4.47 1.25
CA LEU A 123 7.35 4.02 2.08
C LEU A 123 8.69 4.23 1.35
N ILE A 124 8.79 3.82 0.08
CA ILE A 124 10.00 4.05 -0.73
C ILE A 124 10.31 5.54 -0.86
N GLU A 125 9.30 6.36 -1.17
CA GLU A 125 9.45 7.81 -1.26
C GLU A 125 9.92 8.43 0.06
N SER A 126 9.49 7.89 1.21
CA SER A 126 9.86 8.40 2.53
C SER A 126 11.31 8.11 2.94
N LEU A 127 12.00 7.18 2.27
CA LEU A 127 13.40 6.84 2.58
C LEU A 127 14.32 8.06 2.51
N ILE A 128 14.12 8.95 1.54
CA ILE A 128 14.92 10.18 1.40
C ILE A 128 14.84 11.08 2.63
N LYS A 129 13.69 11.06 3.32
CA LYS A 129 13.45 11.84 4.54
C LYS A 129 14.03 11.15 5.76
N CYS A 130 14.26 9.84 5.71
CA CYS A 130 14.74 9.05 6.84
C CYS A 130 16.24 9.24 7.09
N TYR A 131 17.01 9.72 6.12
CA TYR A 131 18.44 10.03 6.33
C TYR A 131 18.61 11.35 7.10
N GLY A 132 18.84 11.25 8.40
CA GLY A 132 19.08 12.40 9.29
C GLY A 132 19.81 12.02 10.57
N GLN A 133 20.17 13.01 11.38
CA GLN A 133 20.65 12.78 12.75
C GLN A 133 19.48 12.31 13.62
N ASP A 134 19.20 11.02 13.56
CA ASP A 134 18.26 10.39 14.48
C ASP A 134 18.88 10.20 15.86
N GLY A 135 18.06 10.36 16.90
CA GLY A 135 18.37 9.82 18.22
C GLY A 135 18.48 8.29 18.21
N SER A 136 18.71 7.71 19.38
CA SER A 136 18.62 6.25 19.55
C SER A 136 17.21 5.72 19.22
N ASP A 137 17.08 4.40 19.20
CA ASP A 137 15.77 3.76 19.30
C ASP A 137 15.11 4.19 20.63
N MET A 138 13.77 4.19 20.64
CA MET A 138 12.97 4.67 21.76
C MET A 138 12.32 3.49 22.45
N GLY A 139 12.61 3.29 23.74
CA GLY A 139 11.93 2.30 24.57
C GLY A 139 10.77 2.94 25.33
N TYR A 140 9.62 2.28 25.32
CA TYR A 140 8.41 2.72 26.03
C TYR A 140 7.83 1.58 26.84
N ASN A 141 7.08 1.92 27.89
CA ASN A 141 6.48 0.93 28.79
C ASN A 141 4.96 1.12 28.85
N THR A 142 4.22 0.03 28.98
CA THR A 142 2.79 0.07 29.30
C THR A 142 2.45 -0.97 30.36
N ALA A 143 1.60 -0.58 31.33
CA ALA A 143 1.12 -1.50 32.36
C ALA A 143 -0.06 -2.36 31.90
N ASP A 144 -0.67 -2.01 30.76
CA ASP A 144 -1.78 -2.76 30.15
C ASP A 144 -1.22 -3.98 29.39
N PRO A 145 -1.45 -5.22 29.85
CA PRO A 145 -0.87 -6.40 29.24
C PRO A 145 -1.41 -6.69 27.83
N GLU A 146 -2.66 -6.32 27.53
CA GLU A 146 -3.22 -6.50 26.19
C GLU A 146 -2.60 -5.51 25.21
N LEU A 147 -2.42 -4.26 25.64
CA LEU A 147 -1.74 -3.24 24.86
C LEU A 147 -0.27 -3.58 24.65
N LEU A 148 0.41 -4.08 25.69
CA LEU A 148 1.80 -4.53 25.59
C LEU A 148 1.95 -5.66 24.57
N ALA A 149 1.09 -6.67 24.63
CA ALA A 149 1.11 -7.78 23.69
C ALA A 149 0.87 -7.29 22.25
N PHE A 150 -0.04 -6.34 22.06
CA PHE A 150 -0.27 -5.72 20.76
C PHE A 150 0.98 -4.98 20.26
N MET A 151 1.58 -4.12 21.08
CA MET A 151 2.76 -3.33 20.66
C MET A 151 3.95 -4.24 20.34
N ARG A 152 4.23 -5.24 21.18
CA ARG A 152 5.31 -6.22 20.96
C ARG A 152 5.11 -7.07 19.71
N ASN A 153 3.86 -7.36 19.32
CA ASN A 153 3.59 -8.08 18.07
C ASN A 153 4.02 -7.28 16.83
N HIS A 154 4.14 -5.97 16.96
CA HIS A 154 4.58 -5.07 15.89
C HIS A 154 5.99 -4.51 16.12
N ASP A 155 6.68 -4.93 17.18
CA ASP A 155 8.06 -4.57 17.48
C ASP A 155 9.02 -5.47 16.69
N ASP A 156 10.03 -4.88 16.07
CA ASP A 156 11.04 -5.61 15.29
C ASP A 156 12.35 -5.87 16.06
N ASP A 157 12.47 -5.35 17.28
CA ASP A 157 13.59 -5.59 18.18
C ASP A 157 13.11 -5.85 19.60
N LEU A 158 13.02 -7.13 19.97
CA LEU A 158 12.63 -7.56 21.31
C LEU A 158 13.82 -7.76 22.26
N THR A 159 15.02 -7.31 21.90
CA THR A 159 16.22 -7.49 22.72
C THR A 159 16.28 -6.50 23.89
N ASP A 160 16.80 -6.96 25.02
CA ASP A 160 17.05 -6.15 26.24
C ASP A 160 15.88 -5.27 26.74
N LEU A 161 14.64 -5.72 26.51
CA LEU A 161 13.43 -5.03 26.94
C LEU A 161 13.16 -5.14 28.44
N ASP A 162 12.67 -4.04 29.03
CA ASP A 162 11.95 -4.09 30.30
C ASP A 162 10.78 -5.09 30.22
N PRO A 163 10.39 -5.80 31.32
CA PRO A 163 9.25 -6.71 31.30
C PRO A 163 7.96 -6.11 30.73
N ASN A 164 7.75 -4.80 30.91
CA ASN A 164 6.61 -4.04 30.40
C ASN A 164 6.96 -3.18 29.17
N GLY A 165 8.14 -3.38 28.60
CA GLY A 165 8.71 -2.55 27.54
C GLY A 165 8.42 -3.05 26.13
N TYR A 166 8.37 -2.10 25.20
CA TYR A 166 8.41 -2.30 23.76
C TYR A 166 9.27 -1.19 23.13
N ASN A 167 9.88 -1.49 21.99
CA ASN A 167 10.79 -0.60 21.29
C ASN A 167 10.11 0.08 20.11
N TRP A 168 10.68 1.23 19.74
CA TRP A 168 10.40 1.90 18.49
C TRP A 168 11.68 2.31 17.78
N GLY A 169 11.89 1.74 16.60
CA GLY A 169 13.08 1.95 15.80
C GLY A 169 13.19 3.36 15.26
N ARG A 170 14.40 3.69 14.79
CA ARG A 170 14.64 4.88 13.94
C ARG A 170 13.72 4.91 12.71
N PRO A 171 13.41 6.09 12.14
CA PRO A 171 12.59 6.19 10.93
C PRO A 171 13.03 5.25 9.81
N ILE A 172 14.33 5.14 9.58
CA ILE A 172 14.87 4.23 8.56
C ILE A 172 14.59 2.75 8.85
N ASN A 173 14.64 2.35 10.13
CA ASN A 173 14.36 0.98 10.54
C ASN A 173 12.86 0.67 10.38
N GLU A 174 11.99 1.58 10.80
CA GLU A 174 10.53 1.40 10.64
C GLU A 174 10.12 1.32 9.17
N VAL A 175 10.65 2.19 8.32
CA VAL A 175 10.39 2.14 6.87
C VAL A 175 10.94 0.85 6.26
N ARG A 176 12.18 0.48 6.59
CA ARG A 176 12.80 -0.76 6.10
C ARG A 176 11.99 -1.98 6.50
N THR A 177 11.63 -2.10 7.76
CA THR A 177 10.90 -3.27 8.26
C THR A 177 9.49 -3.30 7.70
N ALA A 178 8.83 -2.15 7.53
CA ALA A 178 7.56 -2.08 6.81
C ALA A 178 7.71 -2.58 5.36
N LEU A 179 8.73 -2.13 4.63
CA LEU A 179 8.99 -2.61 3.27
C LEU A 179 9.26 -4.12 3.23
N GLN A 180 10.05 -4.65 4.16
CA GLN A 180 10.35 -6.08 4.25
C GLN A 180 9.08 -6.90 4.46
N VAL A 181 8.25 -6.53 5.43
CA VAL A 181 6.98 -7.21 5.72
C VAL A 181 6.03 -7.14 4.53
N LEU A 182 5.86 -5.97 3.92
CA LEU A 182 4.88 -5.77 2.84
C LEU A 182 5.31 -6.35 1.49
N THR A 183 6.61 -6.52 1.25
CA THR A 183 7.13 -7.01 -0.03
C THR A 183 7.70 -8.43 0.05
N GLY A 184 7.93 -8.96 1.26
CA GLY A 184 8.65 -10.21 1.48
C GLY A 184 10.11 -10.15 1.01
N LYS A 185 10.72 -8.96 0.93
CA LYS A 185 12.11 -8.77 0.49
C LYS A 185 12.99 -8.44 1.68
N GLU A 186 14.10 -9.16 1.79
CA GLU A 186 15.16 -8.83 2.73
C GLU A 186 15.96 -7.63 2.21
N PHE A 187 16.18 -6.63 3.08
CA PHE A 187 17.01 -5.46 2.80
C PHE A 187 18.21 -5.50 3.75
N ASN A 188 19.27 -6.21 3.36
CA ASN A 188 20.49 -6.31 4.15
C ASN A 188 21.19 -4.94 4.28
N THR A 189 21.70 -4.64 5.47
CA THR A 189 22.56 -3.48 5.74
C THR A 189 24.06 -3.83 5.74
N SER A 190 24.41 -5.07 5.35
CA SER A 190 25.78 -5.59 5.39
C SER A 190 26.45 -5.46 4.02
N GLU A 191 27.18 -4.37 3.82
CA GLU A 191 28.51 -4.35 3.18
C GLU A 191 29.45 -3.46 3.99
#